data_AF-A0A4Y4CT34-F1
#
_entry.id   AF-A0A4Y4CT34-F1
#
_cell.length_a   1.000
_cell.length_b   1.000
_cell.length_c   1.000
_cell.angle_alpha   90.00
_cell.angle_beta   90.00
_cell.angle_gamma   90.00
#
_symmetry.space_group_name_H-M   'P 1'
#
loop_
_entity.id
_entity.type
_entity.pdbx_description
1 polymer ?
#
loop_
_entity_poly.entity_id
_entity_poly.type
_entity_poly.pdbx_seq_one_letter_code
_entity_poly.pdbx_strand_id
1 'polypeptide(L)'
;MISANKMRAACFAVTAAALAAMSGPAAAMSPLTPVEWSTLPDYCKAWILRSGYKQIVPPSNTLPLSWANSMPNIYGLAGPHHFCMGLVYLERAKIGKARYQQAIGELTYSQSEMEPGEPGYPYATSYVATAYYRSGDRARASSLWQGCIQAQPQNRLCYLSMADALFSEKRFKEALELLLKYDEMKDGEYPDAEHFIARALYENKRYAEALTHAERASELGYPSSGLRDKLRAIAGGRSGAGAKP
;
A
#
# COMPACT_ATOMS: atom_id res chain seq x y z
N MET A 1 77.33 -5.64 -17.54
CA MET A 1 76.32 -6.26 -18.42
C MET A 1 75.42 -7.15 -17.57
N ILE A 2 74.20 -6.67 -17.39
CA ILE A 2 72.95 -7.27 -16.90
C ILE A 2 73.04 -8.68 -16.29
N SER A 3 72.93 -8.72 -14.96
CA SER A 3 72.70 -9.92 -14.15
C SER A 3 71.21 -10.27 -14.19
N ALA A 4 70.88 -11.47 -14.68
CA ALA A 4 69.53 -12.02 -14.73
C ALA A 4 69.07 -12.34 -13.30
N ASN A 5 68.31 -11.41 -12.71
CA ASN A 5 67.77 -11.55 -11.37
C ASN A 5 66.51 -12.43 -11.41
N LYS A 6 66.51 -13.49 -10.59
CA LYS A 6 65.43 -14.45 -10.43
C LYS A 6 64.18 -13.74 -9.88
N MET A 7 63.16 -13.54 -10.72
CA MET A 7 61.82 -13.20 -10.25
C MET A 7 61.22 -14.41 -9.52
N ARG A 8 61.18 -14.34 -8.20
CA ARG A 8 60.35 -15.22 -7.37
C ARG A 8 58.89 -14.92 -7.69
N ALA A 9 58.18 -15.89 -8.24
CA ALA A 9 56.74 -15.86 -8.35
C ALA A 9 56.14 -15.85 -6.93
N ALA A 10 55.56 -14.73 -6.53
CA ALA A 10 54.72 -14.65 -5.35
C ALA A 10 53.35 -15.23 -5.72
N CYS A 11 53.10 -16.47 -5.30
CA CYS A 11 51.74 -17.00 -5.25
C CYS A 11 50.94 -16.20 -4.22
N PHE A 12 50.16 -15.22 -4.67
CA PHE A 12 49.07 -14.68 -3.88
C PHE A 12 47.95 -15.73 -3.86
N ALA A 13 47.92 -16.52 -2.79
CA ALA A 13 46.76 -17.31 -2.44
C ALA A 13 45.63 -16.34 -2.09
N VAL A 14 44.75 -16.05 -3.04
CA VAL A 14 43.46 -15.43 -2.76
C VAL A 14 42.66 -16.48 -2.00
N THR A 15 42.67 -16.39 -0.68
CA THR A 15 41.70 -17.12 0.15
C THR A 15 40.32 -16.58 -0.20
N ALA A 16 39.58 -17.33 -1.00
CA ALA A 16 38.15 -17.12 -1.17
C ALA A 16 37.50 -17.28 0.22
N ALA A 17 37.32 -16.16 0.92
CA ALA A 17 36.40 -16.08 2.03
C ALA A 17 35.01 -16.25 1.42
N ALA A 18 34.55 -17.49 1.37
CA ALA A 18 33.16 -17.79 1.08
C ALA A 18 32.33 -17.02 2.12
N LEU A 19 31.67 -15.94 1.69
CA LEU A 19 30.50 -15.42 2.38
C LEU A 19 29.47 -16.54 2.32
N ALA A 20 29.48 -17.40 3.33
CA ALA A 20 28.31 -18.18 3.69
C ALA A 20 27.24 -17.15 4.02
N ALA A 21 26.41 -16.82 3.02
CA ALA A 21 25.11 -16.26 3.28
C ALA A 21 24.45 -17.21 4.27
N MET A 22 24.35 -16.79 5.53
CA MET A 22 23.60 -17.52 6.52
C MET A 22 22.16 -17.51 6.05
N SER A 23 21.78 -18.54 5.30
CA SER A 23 20.42 -18.99 5.18
C SER A 23 20.00 -19.40 6.59
N GLY A 24 19.57 -18.42 7.38
CA GLY A 24 18.77 -18.69 8.55
C GLY A 24 17.62 -19.62 8.13
N PRO A 25 17.11 -20.47 9.05
CA PRO A 25 15.97 -21.31 8.72
C PRO A 25 14.92 -20.39 8.13
N ALA A 26 14.43 -20.71 6.93
CA ALA A 26 13.30 -20.02 6.31
C ALA A 26 12.28 -19.84 7.44
N ALA A 27 12.10 -18.59 7.91
CA ALA A 27 11.35 -18.33 9.12
C ALA A 27 10.04 -19.09 8.97
N ALA A 28 9.84 -20.13 9.79
CA ALA A 28 8.82 -21.13 9.54
C ALA A 28 7.52 -20.40 9.24
N MET A 29 7.05 -20.50 7.99
CA MET A 29 5.97 -19.64 7.50
C MET A 29 4.77 -19.83 8.42
N SER A 30 4.40 -18.79 9.16
CA SER A 30 3.34 -18.89 10.16
C SER A 30 2.01 -19.18 9.45
N PRO A 31 1.30 -20.27 9.80
CA PRO A 31 0.00 -20.61 9.23
C PRO A 31 -0.97 -19.42 9.24
N LEU A 32 -1.83 -19.32 8.23
CA LEU A 32 -2.95 -18.38 8.22
C LEU A 32 -4.03 -18.89 9.19
N THR A 33 -4.51 -18.01 10.06
CA THR A 33 -5.67 -18.32 10.89
C THR A 33 -6.94 -18.38 10.03
N PRO A 34 -7.99 -19.12 10.46
CA PRO A 34 -9.28 -19.11 9.77
C PRO A 34 -9.86 -17.71 9.59
N VAL A 35 -9.67 -16.82 10.58
CA VAL A 35 -10.11 -15.43 10.52
C VAL A 35 -9.37 -14.68 9.43
N GLU A 36 -8.02 -14.67 9.45
CA GLU A 36 -7.21 -14.02 8.41
C GLU A 36 -7.61 -14.53 7.02
N TRP A 37 -7.72 -15.85 6.84
CA TRP A 37 -8.13 -16.46 5.58
C TRP A 37 -9.50 -15.99 5.12
N SER A 38 -10.49 -15.95 6.02
CA SER A 38 -11.86 -15.54 5.67
C SER A 38 -11.95 -14.07 5.25
N THR A 39 -11.14 -13.21 5.88
CA THR A 39 -11.13 -11.75 5.64
C THR A 39 -10.30 -11.32 4.43
N LEU A 40 -9.45 -12.20 3.88
CA LEU A 40 -8.69 -11.88 2.68
C LEU A 40 -9.63 -11.60 1.49
N PRO A 41 -9.26 -10.68 0.58
CA PRO A 41 -9.94 -10.56 -0.69
C PRO A 41 -9.89 -11.87 -1.49
N ASP A 42 -10.93 -12.16 -2.27
CA ASP A 42 -11.01 -13.40 -3.04
C ASP A 42 -9.84 -13.57 -4.02
N TYR A 43 -9.38 -12.49 -4.65
CA TYR A 43 -8.19 -12.56 -5.51
C TYR A 43 -6.96 -13.03 -4.70
N CYS A 44 -6.78 -12.58 -3.46
CA CYS A 44 -5.67 -13.03 -2.62
C CYS A 44 -5.77 -14.50 -2.25
N LYS A 45 -6.97 -14.98 -1.88
CA LYS A 45 -7.18 -16.40 -1.61
C LYS A 45 -6.82 -17.24 -2.83
N ALA A 46 -7.24 -16.81 -4.02
CA ALA A 46 -6.96 -17.51 -5.26
C ALA A 46 -5.45 -17.59 -5.58
N TRP A 47 -4.73 -16.48 -5.50
CA TRP A 47 -3.31 -16.45 -5.81
C TRP A 47 -2.46 -17.19 -4.77
N ILE A 48 -2.85 -17.17 -3.48
CA ILE A 48 -2.22 -17.98 -2.44
C ILE A 48 -2.38 -19.48 -2.74
N LEU A 49 -3.60 -19.95 -3.07
CA LEU A 49 -3.87 -21.36 -3.41
C LEU A 49 -3.08 -21.85 -4.63
N ARG A 50 -2.74 -20.95 -5.56
CA ARG A 50 -1.97 -21.23 -6.78
C ARG A 50 -0.44 -21.18 -6.58
N SER A 51 0.03 -20.96 -5.36
CA SER A 51 1.45 -20.74 -5.05
C SER A 51 1.97 -21.73 -4.00
N GLY A 52 3.26 -21.62 -3.66
CA GLY A 52 3.85 -22.33 -2.51
C GLY A 52 3.18 -21.99 -1.17
N TYR A 53 2.55 -20.81 -1.04
CA TYR A 53 1.81 -20.42 0.16
C TYR A 53 0.56 -21.26 0.42
N LYS A 54 0.11 -22.12 -0.51
CA LYS A 54 -1.01 -23.03 -0.26
C LYS A 54 -0.82 -23.91 0.99
N GLN A 55 0.43 -24.20 1.36
CA GLN A 55 0.76 -25.05 2.52
C GLN A 55 0.44 -24.41 3.87
N ILE A 56 0.25 -23.09 3.92
CA ILE A 56 -0.10 -22.35 5.14
C ILE A 56 -1.58 -21.95 5.21
N VAL A 57 -2.39 -22.36 4.23
CA VAL A 57 -3.85 -22.12 4.21
C VAL A 57 -4.53 -23.01 5.28
N PRO A 58 -5.49 -22.48 6.06
CA PRO A 58 -6.10 -23.26 7.13
C PRO A 58 -6.92 -24.46 6.59
N PRO A 59 -6.99 -25.57 7.35
CA PRO A 59 -7.81 -26.73 6.96
C PRO A 59 -9.29 -26.44 6.77
N SER A 60 -9.80 -25.34 7.34
CA SER A 60 -11.18 -24.88 7.15
C SER A 60 -11.46 -24.30 5.76
N ASN A 61 -10.46 -24.19 4.88
CA ASN A 61 -10.65 -23.73 3.51
C ASN A 61 -11.48 -24.75 2.70
N THR A 62 -12.56 -24.26 2.10
CA THR A 62 -13.43 -25.04 1.19
C THR A 62 -13.25 -24.68 -0.28
N LEU A 63 -12.43 -23.66 -0.59
CA LEU A 63 -12.24 -23.16 -1.95
C LEU A 63 -11.31 -24.09 -2.74
N PRO A 64 -11.76 -24.66 -3.88
CA PRO A 64 -10.94 -25.58 -4.67
C PRO A 64 -9.95 -24.84 -5.58
N LEU A 65 -8.92 -25.56 -6.05
CA LEU A 65 -7.95 -25.01 -7.01
C LEU A 65 -8.60 -24.61 -8.35
N SER A 66 -9.68 -25.28 -8.77
CA SER A 66 -10.44 -24.92 -9.98
C SER A 66 -11.05 -23.52 -9.88
N TRP A 67 -11.61 -23.17 -8.72
CA TRP A 67 -12.09 -21.81 -8.43
C TRP A 67 -10.92 -20.81 -8.43
N ALA A 68 -9.80 -21.15 -7.78
CA ALA A 68 -8.65 -20.25 -7.75
C ALA A 68 -8.09 -19.97 -9.16
N ASN A 69 -8.11 -20.97 -10.04
CA ASN A 69 -7.68 -20.84 -11.44
C ASN A 69 -8.63 -19.99 -12.30
N SER A 70 -9.90 -19.84 -11.93
CA SER A 70 -10.84 -18.96 -12.64
C SER A 70 -10.72 -17.49 -12.26
N MET A 71 -9.95 -17.16 -11.20
CA MET A 71 -9.86 -15.79 -10.70
C MET A 71 -8.83 -14.95 -11.48
N PRO A 72 -9.21 -13.75 -11.97
CA PRO A 72 -8.34 -12.89 -12.75
C PRO A 72 -7.30 -12.14 -11.90
N ASN A 73 -6.23 -11.68 -12.54
CA ASN A 73 -5.31 -10.68 -11.97
C ASN A 73 -5.87 -9.27 -12.17
N ILE A 74 -6.89 -8.91 -11.40
CA ILE A 74 -7.64 -7.64 -11.62
C ILE A 74 -6.78 -6.37 -11.47
N TYR A 75 -5.65 -6.47 -10.78
CA TYR A 75 -4.72 -5.35 -10.57
C TYR A 75 -3.49 -5.42 -11.47
N GLY A 76 -3.32 -6.45 -12.29
CA GLY A 76 -2.11 -6.61 -13.10
C GLY A 76 -0.83 -6.74 -12.25
N LEU A 77 -0.92 -7.30 -11.03
CA LEU A 77 0.21 -7.46 -10.13
C LEU A 77 1.19 -8.52 -10.62
N ALA A 78 2.49 -8.24 -10.58
CA ALA A 78 3.51 -9.28 -10.66
C ALA A 78 3.61 -10.03 -9.31
N GLY A 79 3.76 -11.35 -9.37
CA GLY A 79 3.78 -12.23 -8.19
C GLY A 79 2.66 -11.97 -7.16
N PRO A 80 1.36 -12.00 -7.50
CA PRO A 80 0.28 -11.54 -6.60
C PRO A 80 0.22 -12.25 -5.24
N HIS A 81 0.74 -13.48 -5.15
CA HIS A 81 0.80 -14.22 -3.89
C HIS A 81 1.77 -13.60 -2.88
N HIS A 82 2.89 -13.04 -3.34
CA HIS A 82 3.81 -12.26 -2.50
C HIS A 82 3.12 -11.00 -1.99
N PHE A 83 2.51 -10.20 -2.88
CA PHE A 83 1.72 -9.04 -2.47
C PHE A 83 0.68 -9.38 -1.39
N CYS A 84 -0.11 -10.43 -1.60
CA CYS A 84 -1.14 -10.86 -0.66
C CYS A 84 -0.58 -11.34 0.69
N MET A 85 0.56 -12.04 0.69
CA MET A 85 1.25 -12.37 1.95
C MET A 85 1.85 -11.14 2.63
N GLY A 86 2.30 -10.17 1.84
CA GLY A 86 2.69 -8.85 2.31
C GLY A 86 1.58 -8.13 3.05
N LEU A 87 0.33 -8.19 2.55
CA LEU A 87 -0.84 -7.66 3.25
C LEU A 87 -1.07 -8.37 4.60
N VAL A 88 -0.98 -9.70 4.63
CA VAL A 88 -1.12 -10.48 5.87
C VAL A 88 -0.06 -10.06 6.89
N TYR A 89 1.21 -9.99 6.50
CA TYR A 89 2.27 -9.56 7.40
C TYR A 89 2.12 -8.10 7.84
N LEU A 90 1.60 -7.23 6.97
CA LEU A 90 1.34 -5.84 7.32
C LEU A 90 0.29 -5.75 8.42
N GLU A 91 -0.82 -6.49 8.31
CA GLU A 91 -1.86 -6.53 9.35
C GLU A 91 -1.35 -7.17 10.65
N ARG A 92 -0.59 -8.27 10.56
CA ARG A 92 0.06 -8.88 11.73
C ARG A 92 1.00 -7.91 12.43
N ALA A 93 1.78 -7.13 11.68
CA ALA A 93 2.72 -6.17 12.23
C ALA A 93 2.04 -5.01 12.96
N LYS A 94 0.90 -4.52 12.45
CA LYS A 94 0.09 -3.48 13.11
C LYS A 94 -0.36 -3.88 14.52
N ILE A 95 -0.55 -5.18 14.78
CA ILE A 95 -0.97 -5.72 16.08
C ILE A 95 0.17 -6.42 16.84
N GLY A 96 1.43 -6.24 16.43
CA GLY A 96 2.60 -6.80 17.12
C GLY A 96 2.82 -8.30 16.94
N LYS A 97 2.12 -8.96 16.00
CA LYS A 97 2.27 -10.39 15.68
C LYS A 97 3.26 -10.69 14.57
N ALA A 98 3.83 -9.66 13.93
CA ALA A 98 4.90 -9.78 12.94
C ALA A 98 5.77 -8.52 12.95
N ARG A 99 6.90 -8.57 12.24
CA ARG A 99 7.72 -7.39 11.98
C ARG A 99 7.31 -6.75 10.66
N TYR A 100 7.30 -5.42 10.58
CA TYR A 100 7.03 -4.72 9.32
C TYR A 100 8.00 -5.10 8.20
N GLN A 101 9.23 -5.53 8.53
CA GLN A 101 10.22 -6.00 7.56
C GLN A 101 9.75 -7.23 6.77
N GLN A 102 8.91 -8.09 7.37
CA GLN A 102 8.34 -9.23 6.65
C GLN A 102 7.32 -8.76 5.60
N ALA A 103 6.48 -7.79 5.97
CA ALA A 103 5.54 -7.17 5.04
C ALA A 103 6.27 -6.44 3.90
N ILE A 104 7.29 -5.66 4.25
CA ILE A 104 8.12 -4.94 3.27
C ILE A 104 8.74 -5.91 2.28
N GLY A 105 9.35 -7.01 2.73
CA GLY A 105 9.97 -7.99 1.84
C GLY A 105 9.01 -8.57 0.82
N GLU A 106 7.85 -9.05 1.27
CA GLU A 106 6.83 -9.64 0.38
C GLU A 106 6.19 -8.61 -0.57
N LEU A 107 5.86 -7.41 -0.08
CA LEU A 107 5.28 -6.37 -0.92
C LEU A 107 6.29 -5.86 -1.96
N THR A 108 7.55 -5.69 -1.56
CA THR A 108 8.61 -5.23 -2.46
C THR A 108 8.90 -6.25 -3.55
N TYR A 109 8.81 -7.56 -3.29
CA TYR A 109 8.93 -8.56 -4.35
C TYR A 109 7.95 -8.28 -5.50
N SER A 110 6.65 -8.14 -5.19
CA SER A 110 5.65 -7.85 -6.23
C SER A 110 5.91 -6.51 -6.92
N GLN A 111 6.36 -5.51 -6.16
CA GLN A 111 6.61 -4.17 -6.68
C GLN A 111 7.84 -4.08 -7.60
N SER A 112 8.93 -4.80 -7.29
CA SER A 112 10.18 -4.76 -8.06
C SER A 112 10.09 -5.50 -9.40
N GLU A 113 9.10 -6.37 -9.56
CA GLU A 113 8.83 -7.11 -10.79
C GLU A 113 7.91 -6.36 -11.76
N MET A 114 7.63 -5.07 -11.52
CA MET A 114 6.77 -4.23 -12.35
C MET A 114 7.47 -2.95 -12.75
N GLU A 115 7.22 -2.52 -13.99
CA GLU A 115 7.66 -1.22 -14.47
C GLU A 115 6.73 -0.08 -13.99
N PRO A 116 7.23 1.15 -13.80
CA PRO A 116 6.43 2.27 -13.30
C PRO A 116 5.17 2.60 -14.13
N GLY A 117 5.14 2.24 -15.41
CA GLY A 117 4.00 2.46 -16.30
C GLY A 117 2.92 1.38 -16.24
N GLU A 118 3.14 0.29 -15.51
CA GLU A 118 2.20 -0.83 -15.46
C GLU A 118 0.99 -0.54 -14.55
N PRO A 119 -0.22 -1.02 -14.88
CA PRO A 119 -1.42 -0.74 -14.09
C PRO A 119 -1.33 -1.17 -12.61
N GLY A 120 -0.57 -2.24 -12.32
CA GLY A 120 -0.39 -2.76 -10.95
C GLY A 120 0.62 -2.00 -10.12
N TYR A 121 1.48 -1.19 -10.74
CA TYR A 121 2.58 -0.51 -10.07
C TYR A 121 2.11 0.44 -8.95
N PRO A 122 1.07 1.29 -9.14
CA PRO A 122 0.60 2.17 -8.07
C PRO A 122 -0.04 1.40 -6.92
N TYR A 123 -0.72 0.28 -7.23
CA TYR A 123 -1.32 -0.57 -6.21
C TYR A 123 -0.25 -1.19 -5.33
N ALA A 124 0.76 -1.86 -5.90
CA ALA A 124 1.85 -2.41 -5.11
C ALA A 124 2.65 -1.33 -4.35
N THR A 125 3.04 -0.27 -5.05
CA THR A 125 3.88 0.81 -4.47
C THR A 125 3.19 1.52 -3.32
N SER A 126 1.86 1.71 -3.39
CA SER A 126 1.09 2.31 -2.30
C SER A 126 1.20 1.52 -0.99
N TYR A 127 1.20 0.18 -1.07
CA TYR A 127 1.35 -0.69 0.10
C TYR A 127 2.80 -0.83 0.56
N VAL A 128 3.78 -0.89 -0.35
CA VAL A 128 5.21 -0.87 0.02
C VAL A 128 5.53 0.39 0.81
N ALA A 129 5.12 1.56 0.30
CA ALA A 129 5.30 2.84 0.96
C ALA A 129 4.56 2.89 2.31
N THR A 130 3.33 2.38 2.38
CA THR A 130 2.59 2.26 3.65
C THR A 130 3.34 1.38 4.67
N ALA A 131 3.92 0.26 4.24
CA ALA A 131 4.67 -0.61 5.14
C ALA A 131 5.95 0.08 5.68
N TYR A 132 6.65 0.85 4.84
CA TYR A 132 7.78 1.69 5.29
C TYR A 132 7.33 2.81 6.25
N TYR A 133 6.20 3.47 5.96
CA TYR A 133 5.66 4.50 6.84
C TYR A 133 5.35 3.95 8.23
N ARG A 134 4.67 2.80 8.29
CA ARG A 134 4.30 2.14 9.55
C ARG A 134 5.50 1.53 10.29
N SER A 135 6.58 1.20 9.58
CA SER A 135 7.84 0.76 10.20
C SER A 135 8.68 1.90 10.76
N GLY A 136 8.33 3.15 10.45
CA GLY A 136 9.01 4.36 10.91
C GLY A 136 9.93 5.01 9.87
N ASP A 137 10.20 4.36 8.73
CA ASP A 137 10.97 4.94 7.63
C ASP A 137 10.08 5.85 6.76
N ARG A 138 9.73 7.01 7.32
CA ARG A 138 8.86 7.99 6.68
C ARG A 138 9.49 8.62 5.44
N ALA A 139 10.82 8.76 5.42
CA ALA A 139 11.54 9.32 4.28
C ALA A 139 11.40 8.41 3.05
N ARG A 140 11.61 7.11 3.22
CA ARG A 140 11.42 6.15 2.13
C ARG A 140 9.98 6.05 1.67
N ALA A 141 9.03 6.05 2.60
CA ALA A 141 7.60 6.06 2.25
C ALA A 141 7.23 7.28 1.39
N SER A 142 7.65 8.48 1.81
CA SER A 142 7.43 9.71 1.04
C SER A 142 8.05 9.65 -0.35
N SER A 143 9.29 9.16 -0.47
CA SER A 143 9.96 9.02 -1.77
C SER A 143 9.23 8.06 -2.70
N LEU A 144 8.76 6.91 -2.20
CA LEU A 144 8.02 5.94 -2.98
C LEU A 144 6.66 6.47 -3.46
N TRP A 145 5.89 7.13 -2.58
CA TRP A 145 4.63 7.75 -2.99
C TRP A 145 4.85 8.85 -4.04
N GLN A 146 5.85 9.70 -3.86
CA GLN A 146 6.16 10.76 -4.83
C GLN A 146 6.61 10.20 -6.18
N GLY A 147 7.47 9.17 -6.19
CA GLY A 147 7.89 8.50 -7.43
C GLY A 147 6.71 7.83 -8.15
N CYS A 148 5.83 7.16 -7.41
CA CYS A 148 4.59 6.60 -7.94
C CYS A 148 3.67 7.65 -8.56
N ILE A 149 3.49 8.79 -7.88
CA ILE A 149 2.69 9.92 -8.37
C ILE A 149 3.31 10.52 -9.65
N GLN A 150 4.64 10.62 -9.73
CA GLN A 150 5.32 11.09 -10.92
C GLN A 150 5.14 10.13 -12.11
N ALA A 151 5.19 8.83 -11.85
CA ALA A 151 5.02 7.80 -12.88
C ALA A 151 3.58 7.72 -13.40
N GLN A 152 2.58 7.85 -12.53
CA GLN A 152 1.16 7.75 -12.88
C GLN A 152 0.33 8.84 -12.20
N PRO A 153 0.39 10.10 -12.70
CA PRO A 153 -0.17 11.26 -12.03
C PRO A 153 -1.70 11.27 -11.94
N GLN A 154 -2.40 10.47 -12.75
CA GLN A 154 -3.86 10.34 -12.74
C GLN A 154 -4.34 9.20 -11.82
N ASN A 155 -3.42 8.35 -11.33
CA ASN A 155 -3.77 7.22 -10.48
C ASN A 155 -3.86 7.65 -9.01
N ARG A 156 -5.03 7.47 -8.40
CA ARG A 156 -5.30 7.94 -7.02
C ARG A 156 -4.52 7.22 -5.93
N LEU A 157 -4.10 5.97 -6.13
CA LEU A 157 -3.72 5.06 -5.03
C LEU A 157 -2.57 5.60 -4.16
N CYS A 158 -1.55 6.18 -4.79
CA CYS A 158 -0.41 6.76 -4.08
C CYS A 158 -0.73 8.14 -3.48
N TYR A 159 -1.59 8.95 -4.11
CA TYR A 159 -2.11 10.18 -3.51
C TYR A 159 -2.90 9.89 -2.23
N LEU A 160 -3.85 8.96 -2.29
CA LEU A 160 -4.71 8.62 -1.14
C LEU A 160 -3.90 8.05 0.03
N SER A 161 -2.94 7.16 -0.26
CA SER A 161 -2.09 6.55 0.78
C SER A 161 -1.17 7.58 1.45
N MET A 162 -0.58 8.49 0.67
CA MET A 162 0.22 9.59 1.21
C MET A 162 -0.64 10.58 1.99
N ALA A 163 -1.85 10.89 1.51
CA ALA A 163 -2.79 11.75 2.24
C ALA A 163 -3.22 11.14 3.58
N ASP A 164 -3.44 9.82 3.67
CA ASP A 164 -3.76 9.16 4.95
C ASP A 164 -2.61 9.28 5.97
N ALA A 165 -1.37 9.17 5.50
CA ALA A 165 -0.19 9.42 6.33
C ALA A 165 -0.13 10.88 6.80
N LEU A 166 -0.37 11.85 5.91
CA LEU A 166 -0.42 13.28 6.26
C LEU A 166 -1.55 13.59 7.27
N PHE A 167 -2.73 12.97 7.12
CA PHE A 167 -3.80 13.08 8.10
C PHE A 167 -3.40 12.54 9.47
N SER A 168 -2.72 11.39 9.50
CA SER A 168 -2.20 10.79 10.74
C SER A 168 -1.17 11.70 11.44
N GLU A 169 -0.45 12.51 10.66
CA GLU A 169 0.52 13.49 11.15
C GLU A 169 -0.10 14.86 11.46
N LYS A 170 -1.41 15.03 11.29
CA LYS A 170 -2.12 16.31 11.40
C LYS A 170 -1.61 17.40 10.44
N ARG A 171 -0.96 16.99 9.34
CA ARG A 171 -0.46 17.87 8.27
C ARG A 171 -1.57 18.14 7.25
N PHE A 172 -2.68 18.71 7.73
CA PHE A 172 -3.92 18.82 6.97
C PHE A 172 -3.81 19.73 5.74
N LYS A 173 -3.01 20.80 5.82
CA LYS A 173 -2.78 21.70 4.68
C LYS A 173 -2.10 20.97 3.53
N GLU A 174 -1.04 20.23 3.83
CA GLU A 174 -0.29 19.46 2.83
C GLU A 174 -1.12 18.32 2.25
N ALA A 175 -1.98 17.67 3.05
CA ALA A 175 -2.92 16.68 2.54
C ALA A 175 -3.92 17.29 1.56
N LEU A 176 -4.41 18.50 1.85
CA LEU A 176 -5.32 19.23 0.96
C LEU A 176 -4.62 19.64 -0.34
N GLU A 177 -3.43 20.23 -0.26
CA GLU A 177 -2.64 20.60 -1.45
C GLU A 177 -2.37 19.38 -2.35
N LEU A 178 -1.97 18.25 -1.75
CA LEU A 178 -1.73 17.00 -2.45
C LEU A 178 -2.98 16.48 -3.17
N LEU A 179 -4.13 16.49 -2.50
CA LEU A 179 -5.38 15.96 -3.03
C LEU A 179 -6.05 16.89 -4.05
N LEU A 180 -5.90 18.21 -3.92
CA LEU A 180 -6.35 19.15 -4.95
C LEU A 180 -5.51 19.00 -6.23
N LYS A 181 -4.19 18.79 -6.11
CA LYS A 181 -3.36 18.45 -7.26
C LYS A 181 -3.82 17.16 -7.95
N TYR A 182 -4.23 16.15 -7.18
CA TYR A 182 -4.83 14.94 -7.76
C TYR A 182 -6.14 15.26 -8.49
N ASP A 183 -7.00 16.07 -7.88
CA ASP A 183 -8.30 16.46 -8.44
C ASP A 183 -8.18 17.17 -9.80
N GLU A 184 -7.13 17.98 -9.99
CA GLU A 184 -6.80 18.63 -11.26
C GLU A 184 -6.37 17.65 -12.37
N MET A 185 -5.83 16.49 -12.00
CA MET A 185 -5.20 15.53 -12.92
C MET A 185 -6.06 14.28 -13.18
N LYS A 186 -7.04 14.00 -12.32
CA LYS A 186 -7.81 12.74 -12.34
C LYS A 186 -8.56 12.57 -13.67
N ASP A 187 -8.62 11.34 -14.14
CA ASP A 187 -9.29 10.94 -15.38
C ASP A 187 -10.75 10.50 -15.17
N GLY A 188 -11.20 10.48 -13.92
CA GLY A 188 -12.50 9.97 -13.54
C GLY A 188 -12.85 10.32 -12.10
N GLU A 189 -14.11 10.09 -11.79
CA GLU A 189 -14.70 10.32 -10.48
C GLU A 189 -14.63 9.01 -9.67
N TYR A 190 -13.99 9.05 -8.51
CA TYR A 190 -13.80 7.87 -7.67
C TYR A 190 -14.34 8.10 -6.25
N PRO A 191 -15.19 7.21 -5.73
CA PRO A 191 -15.87 7.44 -4.44
C PRO A 191 -14.89 7.62 -3.27
N ASP A 192 -13.79 6.88 -3.27
CA ASP A 192 -12.72 7.00 -2.27
C ASP A 192 -11.94 8.31 -2.38
N ALA A 193 -11.63 8.76 -3.60
CA ALA A 193 -10.96 10.04 -3.80
C ALA A 193 -11.81 11.23 -3.33
N GLU A 194 -13.09 11.25 -3.70
CA GLU A 194 -14.04 12.28 -3.26
C GLU A 194 -14.14 12.32 -1.73
N HIS A 195 -14.17 11.16 -1.07
CA HIS A 195 -14.17 11.10 0.38
C HIS A 195 -12.89 11.67 1.00
N PHE A 196 -11.73 11.37 0.43
CA PHE A 196 -10.44 11.88 0.91
C PHE A 196 -10.33 13.40 0.73
N ILE A 197 -10.77 13.94 -0.41
CA ILE A 197 -10.83 15.39 -0.66
C ILE A 197 -11.77 16.06 0.35
N ALA A 198 -12.97 15.49 0.56
CA ALA A 198 -13.91 15.97 1.56
C ALA A 198 -13.30 16.01 2.97
N ARG A 199 -12.57 14.95 3.35
CA ARG A 199 -11.86 14.88 4.65
C ARG A 199 -10.79 15.97 4.74
N ALA A 200 -9.98 16.17 3.70
CA ALA A 200 -8.96 17.22 3.70
C ALA A 200 -9.57 18.63 3.84
N LEU A 201 -10.66 18.91 3.11
CA LEU A 201 -11.39 20.17 3.22
C LEU A 201 -11.99 20.36 4.61
N TYR A 202 -12.57 19.30 5.18
CA TYR A 202 -13.13 19.31 6.53
C TYR A 202 -12.07 19.64 7.59
N GLU A 203 -10.91 18.98 7.57
CA GLU A 203 -9.82 19.24 8.52
C GLU A 203 -9.23 20.66 8.38
N ASN A 204 -9.35 21.25 7.17
CA ASN A 204 -9.01 22.64 6.90
C ASN A 204 -10.19 23.63 7.10
N LYS A 205 -11.29 23.19 7.74
CA LYS A 205 -12.47 24.00 8.07
C LYS A 205 -13.22 24.57 6.85
N ARG A 206 -12.97 24.06 5.65
CA ARG A 206 -13.66 24.41 4.40
C ARG A 206 -14.95 23.58 4.26
N TYR A 207 -15.86 23.73 5.22
CA TYR A 207 -17.00 22.81 5.39
C TYR A 207 -18.00 22.79 4.24
N ALA A 208 -18.23 23.92 3.57
CA ALA A 208 -19.18 23.96 2.44
C ALA A 208 -18.68 23.11 1.27
N GLU A 209 -17.41 23.27 0.91
CA GLU A 209 -16.76 22.49 -0.14
C GLU A 209 -16.61 21.02 0.27
N ALA A 210 -16.25 20.77 1.54
CA ALA A 210 -16.20 19.42 2.08
C ALA A 210 -17.55 18.69 1.95
N LEU A 211 -18.67 19.39 2.16
CA LEU A 211 -20.01 18.81 2.01
C LEU A 211 -20.27 18.40 0.56
N THR A 212 -19.93 19.26 -0.40
CA THR A 212 -20.06 18.95 -1.84
C THR A 212 -19.33 17.65 -2.20
N HIS A 213 -18.05 17.51 -1.83
CA HIS A 213 -17.28 16.30 -2.12
C HIS A 213 -17.79 15.08 -1.32
N ALA A 214 -18.27 15.26 -0.09
CA ALA A 214 -18.82 14.17 0.70
C ALA A 214 -20.16 13.65 0.13
N GLU A 215 -20.97 14.53 -0.45
CA GLU A 215 -22.19 14.15 -1.17
C GLU A 215 -21.85 13.43 -2.47
N ARG A 216 -20.86 13.95 -3.23
CA ARG A 216 -20.37 13.30 -4.43
C ARG A 216 -19.83 11.89 -4.17
N ALA A 217 -19.02 11.72 -3.12
CA ALA A 217 -18.55 10.41 -2.67
C ALA A 217 -19.71 9.44 -2.42
N SER A 218 -20.78 9.93 -1.77
CA SER A 218 -21.97 9.12 -1.50
C SER A 218 -22.76 8.76 -2.75
N GLU A 219 -22.90 9.67 -3.72
CA GLU A 219 -23.55 9.40 -5.00
C GLU A 219 -22.81 8.31 -5.79
N LEU A 220 -21.47 8.31 -5.70
CA LEU A 220 -20.60 7.30 -6.29
C LEU A 220 -20.53 5.98 -5.50
N GLY A 221 -21.30 5.87 -4.40
CA GLY A 221 -21.39 4.63 -3.63
C GLY A 221 -20.31 4.44 -2.56
N TYR A 222 -19.66 5.51 -2.08
CA TYR A 222 -18.75 5.40 -0.94
C TYR A 222 -19.50 4.87 0.30
N PRO A 223 -19.00 3.82 0.98
CA PRO A 223 -19.81 3.06 1.95
C PRO A 223 -20.06 3.78 3.28
N SER A 224 -19.34 4.86 3.59
CA SER A 224 -19.47 5.57 4.87
C SER A 224 -20.12 6.94 4.70
N SER A 225 -21.20 7.17 5.45
CA SER A 225 -21.92 8.45 5.47
C SER A 225 -21.49 9.40 6.58
N GLY A 226 -20.67 8.94 7.54
CA GLY A 226 -20.44 9.67 8.79
C GLY A 226 -19.90 11.10 8.62
N LEU A 227 -18.96 11.30 7.68
CA LEU A 227 -18.44 12.63 7.37
C LEU A 227 -19.50 13.54 6.73
N ARG A 228 -20.24 13.02 5.75
CA ARG A 228 -21.33 13.74 5.06
C ARG A 228 -22.41 14.18 6.05
N ASP A 229 -22.85 13.27 6.90
CA ASP A 229 -23.92 13.53 7.86
C ASP A 229 -23.48 14.57 8.91
N LYS A 230 -22.22 14.50 9.37
CA LYS A 230 -21.61 15.52 10.22
C LYS A 230 -21.58 16.91 9.55
N LEU A 231 -21.20 16.96 8.28
CA LEU A 231 -21.14 18.21 7.50
C LEU A 231 -22.54 18.82 7.28
N ARG A 232 -23.56 18.00 7.02
CA ARG A 232 -24.96 18.44 6.93
C ARG A 232 -25.45 19.08 8.24
N ALA A 233 -25.12 18.48 9.38
CA ALA A 233 -25.45 19.06 10.68
C ALA A 233 -24.78 20.44 10.90
N ILE A 234 -23.52 20.60 10.48
CA ILE A 234 -22.81 21.90 10.54
C ILE A 234 -23.50 22.94 9.65
N ALA A 235 -23.92 22.55 8.44
CA ALA A 235 -24.61 23.44 7.52
C ALA A 235 -26.00 23.87 8.05
N GLY A 236 -26.79 22.92 8.58
CA GLY A 236 -28.11 23.18 9.15
C GLY A 236 -28.08 24.01 10.44
N GLY A 237 -27.02 23.90 11.25
CA GLY A 237 -26.83 24.76 12.43
C GLY A 237 -26.49 26.21 12.08
N ARG A 238 -25.85 26.46 10.93
CA ARG A 238 -25.53 27.81 10.45
C ARG A 238 -26.75 28.55 9.91
N SER A 239 -27.68 27.86 9.25
CA SER A 239 -28.94 28.46 8.77
C SER A 239 -29.89 28.83 9.91
N GLY A 240 -29.81 28.17 11.07
CA GLY A 240 -30.60 28.51 12.27
C GLY A 240 -30.07 29.72 13.06
N ALA A 241 -28.79 30.07 12.96
CA ALA A 241 -28.18 31.17 13.71
C ALA A 241 -28.37 32.57 13.06
N GLY A 242 -28.82 32.61 11.81
CA GLY A 242 -29.11 33.85 11.07
C GLY A 242 -30.57 34.31 11.14
N ALA A 243 -31.46 33.52 11.73
CA ALA A 243 -32.87 33.88 11.94
C ALA A 243 -33.06 34.38 13.37
N LYS A 244 -32.74 35.65 13.63
CA LYS A 244 -33.36 36.39 14.74
C LYS A 244 -34.32 37.44 14.14
N PRO A 245 -35.55 37.55 14.66
CA PRO A 245 -36.50 38.59 14.27
C PRO A 245 -35.99 39.98 14.66
#